data_AF-A0A8S9WHQ9-F1
#
_entry.id   AF-A0A8S9WHQ9-F1
#
_cell.length_a   1.000
_cell.length_b   1.000
_cell.length_c   1.000
_cell.angle_alpha   90.00
_cell.angle_beta   90.00
_cell.angle_gamma   90.00
#
_symmetry.space_group_name_H-M   'P 1'
#
loop_
_entity.id
_entity.type
_entity.pdbx_description
1 polymer ?
#
loop_
_entity_poly.entity_id
_entity_poly.type
_entity_poly.pdbx_seq_one_letter_code
_entity_poly.pdbx_strand_id
1 'polypeptide(L)'
;MFNPYFRYTNVIVRFLTKISASREILLNSPLIPKWEVTLRREAIIQSAHSSTRIEGNRLSLDQVSDLAVGREVMATRKDKQEVLNYLRVLENLDKLTRGKAITKKPS
;
A
#
# COMPACT_ATOMS: atom_id res chain seq x y z
N MET A 1 -20.63 4.94 21.33
CA MET A 1 -20.42 3.97 20.23
C MET A 1 -20.14 4.75 18.95
N PHE A 2 -19.12 4.41 18.16
CA PHE A 2 -18.85 5.09 16.88
C PHE A 2 -19.97 4.74 15.88
N ASN A 3 -20.74 5.74 15.46
CA ASN A 3 -21.83 5.60 14.49
C ASN A 3 -21.55 6.50 13.27
N PRO A 4 -20.77 6.00 12.29
CA PRO A 4 -20.38 6.82 11.14
C PRO A 4 -21.61 7.11 10.26
N TYR A 5 -21.76 8.38 9.87
CA TYR A 5 -22.79 8.80 8.93
C TYR A 5 -22.24 8.81 7.51
N PHE A 6 -22.63 7.82 6.71
CA PHE A 6 -22.25 7.75 5.29
C PHE A 6 -23.32 8.40 4.42
N ARG A 7 -22.93 9.43 3.66
CA ARG A 7 -23.84 10.12 2.74
C ARG A 7 -23.42 9.86 1.30
N TYR A 8 -24.34 9.29 0.52
CA TYR A 8 -24.18 9.15 -0.91
C TYR A 8 -24.35 10.51 -1.60
N THR A 9 -23.45 10.83 -2.54
CA THR A 9 -23.51 12.06 -3.34
C THR A 9 -23.16 11.75 -4.78
N ASN A 10 -23.73 12.50 -5.73
CA ASN A 10 -23.44 12.36 -7.16
C ASN A 10 -21.94 12.42 -7.49
N VAL A 11 -21.16 13.16 -6.69
CA VAL A 11 -19.70 13.24 -6.82
C VAL A 11 -19.03 11.91 -6.48
N ILE A 12 -19.42 11.27 -5.38
CA ILE A 12 -18.90 9.94 -4.99
C ILE A 12 -19.23 8.91 -6.07
N VAL A 13 -20.46 8.90 -6.59
CA VAL A 13 -20.87 7.99 -7.68
C VAL A 13 -19.97 8.15 -8.88
N ARG A 14 -19.79 9.40 -9.31
CA ARG A 14 -18.98 9.72 -10.49
C ARG A 14 -17.54 9.25 -10.30
N PHE A 15 -16.96 9.39 -9.11
CA PHE A 15 -15.63 8.87 -8.83
C PHE A 15 -15.60 7.34 -8.82
N LEU A 16 -16.59 6.68 -8.23
CA LEU A 16 -16.69 5.22 -8.23
C LEU A 16 -16.79 4.65 -9.65
N THR A 17 -17.60 5.27 -10.52
CA THR A 17 -17.73 4.89 -11.93
C THR A 17 -16.40 5.06 -12.67
N LYS A 18 -15.69 6.18 -12.46
CA LYS A 18 -14.36 6.40 -13.07
C LYS A 18 -13.35 5.36 -12.62
N ILE A 19 -13.27 5.07 -11.32
CA ILE A 19 -12.37 4.05 -10.77
C ILE A 19 -12.69 2.67 -11.37
N SER A 20 -13.97 2.32 -11.47
CA SER A 20 -14.41 1.03 -12.01
C SER A 20 -14.05 0.87 -13.48
N ALA A 21 -14.28 1.91 -14.30
CA ALA A 21 -13.90 1.90 -15.71
C ALA A 21 -12.37 1.77 -15.90
N SER A 22 -11.57 2.53 -15.14
CA SER A 22 -10.10 2.41 -15.19
C SER A 22 -9.62 1.02 -14.79
N ARG A 23 -10.24 0.41 -13.77
CA ARG A 23 -9.93 -0.96 -13.34
C ARG A 23 -10.24 -1.98 -14.43
N GLU A 24 -11.37 -1.83 -15.11
CA GLU A 24 -11.78 -2.73 -16.19
C GLU A 24 -10.80 -2.70 -17.36
N ILE A 25 -10.31 -1.52 -17.74
CA ILE A 25 -9.27 -1.37 -18.77
C ILE A 25 -7.99 -2.12 -18.36
N LEU A 26 -7.54 -1.95 -17.10
CA LEU A 26 -6.34 -2.60 -16.58
C LEU A 26 -6.45 -4.13 -16.59
N LEU A 27 -7.60 -4.68 -16.19
CA LEU A 27 -7.80 -6.14 -16.11
C LEU A 27 -7.85 -6.82 -17.48
N ASN A 28 -8.30 -6.11 -18.52
CA ASN A 28 -8.41 -6.64 -19.86
C ASN A 28 -7.18 -6.33 -20.74
N SER A 29 -6.21 -5.58 -20.22
CA SER A 29 -4.98 -5.25 -20.93
C SER A 29 -3.96 -6.39 -20.83
N PRO A 30 -3.27 -6.77 -21.93
CA PRO A 30 -2.20 -7.76 -21.88
C PRO A 30 -0.98 -7.18 -21.14
N LEU A 31 -0.76 -7.62 -19.89
CA LEU A 31 0.41 -7.28 -19.10
C LEU A 31 1.49 -8.35 -19.25
N ILE A 32 2.71 -7.92 -19.57
CA ILE A 32 3.89 -8.81 -19.57
C ILE A 32 4.20 -9.16 -18.09
N PRO A 33 4.31 -10.45 -17.71
CA PRO A 33 4.49 -10.85 -16.31
C PRO A 33 5.68 -10.18 -15.60
N LYS A 34 6.77 -9.90 -16.33
CA LYS A 34 7.94 -9.19 -15.80
C LYS A 34 7.58 -7.78 -15.32
N TRP A 35 6.72 -7.06 -16.04
CA TRP A 35 6.29 -5.72 -15.65
C TRP A 35 5.41 -5.77 -14.41
N GLU A 36 4.57 -6.79 -14.26
CA GLU A 36 3.73 -6.95 -13.06
C GLU A 36 4.59 -7.02 -11.79
N VAL A 37 5.66 -7.81 -11.80
CA VAL A 37 6.56 -7.95 -10.65
C VAL A 37 7.24 -6.62 -10.32
N THR A 38 7.74 -5.91 -11.32
CA THR A 38 8.39 -4.60 -11.15
C THR A 38 7.39 -3.57 -10.60
N LEU A 39 6.22 -3.45 -11.21
CA LEU A 39 5.17 -2.51 -10.80
C LEU A 39 4.69 -2.80 -9.37
N ARG A 40 4.53 -4.08 -9.00
CA ARG A 40 4.15 -4.46 -7.64
C ARG A 40 5.22 -4.05 -6.64
N ARG A 41 6.51 -4.26 -6.96
CA ARG A 41 7.62 -3.86 -6.09
C ARG A 41 7.66 -2.34 -5.90
N GLU A 42 7.54 -1.59 -6.99
CA GLU A 42 7.50 -0.13 -6.95
C GLU A 42 6.31 0.38 -6.13
N ALA A 43 5.12 -0.21 -6.31
CA ALA A 43 3.93 0.15 -5.55
C ALA A 43 4.11 -0.10 -4.04
N ILE A 44 4.73 -1.21 -3.65
CA ILE A 44 5.03 -1.51 -2.24
C ILE A 44 5.99 -0.48 -1.65
N ILE A 45 7.08 -0.15 -2.37
CA ILE A 45 8.07 0.84 -1.94
C ILE A 45 7.43 2.22 -1.78
N GLN A 46 6.66 2.67 -2.77
CA GLN A 46 5.98 3.97 -2.72
C GLN A 46 4.93 4.03 -1.61
N SER A 47 4.21 2.93 -1.36
CA SER A 47 3.24 2.84 -0.27
C SER A 47 3.92 2.93 1.08
N ALA A 48 5.00 2.16 1.29
CA ALA A 48 5.76 2.21 2.53
C ALA A 48 6.31 3.60 2.80
N HIS A 49 6.96 4.20 1.80
CA HIS A 49 7.48 5.54 1.90
C HIS A 49 6.40 6.58 2.24
N SER A 50 5.28 6.59 1.52
CA SER A 50 4.21 7.57 1.71
C SER A 50 3.54 7.41 3.08
N SER A 51 3.25 6.17 3.48
CA SER A 51 2.58 5.89 4.75
C SER A 51 3.46 6.22 5.95
N THR A 52 4.73 5.80 5.97
CA THR A 52 5.62 6.15 7.10
C THR A 52 5.93 7.64 7.12
N ARG A 53 5.98 8.31 5.96
CA ARG A 53 6.19 9.77 5.89
C ARG A 53 5.06 10.54 6.57
N ILE A 54 3.81 10.11 6.40
CA ILE A 54 2.64 10.73 7.07
C ILE A 54 2.79 10.66 8.59
N GLU A 55 3.36 9.57 9.11
CA GLU A 55 3.63 9.36 10.53
C GLU A 55 4.93 10.04 11.04
N GLY A 56 5.61 10.81 10.18
CA GLY A 56 6.78 11.62 10.53
C GLY A 56 8.13 10.95 10.26
N ASN A 57 8.17 9.80 9.59
CA ASN A 57 9.41 9.18 9.14
C ASN A 57 10.13 10.07 8.12
N ARG A 58 11.46 10.15 8.21
CA ARG A 58 12.27 11.10 7.43
C ARG A 58 13.02 10.47 6.26
N LEU A 59 12.90 9.16 6.04
CA LEU A 59 13.60 8.50 4.94
C LEU A 59 13.08 9.01 3.59
N SER A 60 14.01 9.25 2.67
CA SER A 60 13.69 9.52 1.27
C SER A 60 13.18 8.25 0.57
N LEU A 61 12.57 8.42 -0.60
CA LEU A 61 12.13 7.28 -1.41
C LEU A 61 13.29 6.37 -1.80
N ASP A 62 14.46 6.96 -2.11
CA ASP A 62 15.67 6.19 -2.43
C ASP A 62 16.15 5.39 -1.23
N GLN A 63 16.15 5.99 -0.03
CA GLN A 63 16.51 5.29 1.20
C GLN A 63 15.53 4.15 1.54
N VAL A 64 14.23 4.35 1.33
CA VAL A 64 13.23 3.28 1.47
C VAL A 64 13.47 2.18 0.45
N SER A 65 13.83 2.53 -0.79
CA SER A 65 14.15 1.59 -1.86
C SER A 65 15.41 0.77 -1.53
N ASP A 66 16.45 1.42 -1.00
CA ASP A 66 17.68 0.79 -0.53
C ASP A 66 17.39 -0.20 0.61
N LEU A 67 16.56 0.18 1.59
CA LEU A 67 16.12 -0.74 2.64
C LEU A 67 15.33 -1.93 2.07
N ALA A 68 14.48 -1.71 1.05
CA ALA A 68 13.69 -2.77 0.42
C ALA A 68 14.53 -3.77 -0.41
N VAL A 69 15.78 -3.43 -0.74
CA VAL A 69 16.74 -4.37 -1.36
C VAL A 69 17.79 -4.88 -0.35
N GLY A 70 17.67 -4.52 0.92
CA GLY A 70 18.58 -4.96 1.99
C GLY A 70 19.91 -4.18 2.07
N ARG A 71 20.00 -3.00 1.45
CA ARG A 71 21.16 -2.11 1.59
C ARG A 71 21.12 -1.34 2.90
N GLU A 72 22.29 -0.94 3.39
CA GLU A 72 22.38 -0.06 4.53
C GLU A 72 22.00 1.38 4.20
N VAL A 73 21.33 2.02 5.16
CA VAL A 73 20.97 3.43 5.11
C VAL A 73 21.42 4.11 6.39
N MET A 74 22.02 5.29 6.24
CA MET A 74 22.35 6.17 7.35
C MET A 74 21.09 6.89 7.85
N ALA A 75 20.38 6.24 8.77
CA ALA A 75 19.21 6.76 9.44
C ALA A 75 19.10 6.16 10.85
N THR A 76 18.20 6.70 11.67
CA THR A 76 17.98 6.16 13.02
C THR A 76 17.49 4.72 12.95
N ARG A 77 17.83 3.92 13.97
CA ARG A 77 17.34 2.52 14.05
C ARG A 77 15.81 2.45 14.03
N LYS A 78 15.14 3.42 14.66
CA LYS A 78 13.67 3.52 14.71
C LYS A 78 13.10 3.70 13.31
N ASP A 79 13.58 4.70 12.56
CA ASP A 79 13.02 5.04 11.25
C ASP A 79 13.24 3.91 10.23
N LYS A 80 14.42 3.25 10.29
CA LYS A 80 14.69 2.05 9.50
C LYS A 80 13.73 0.92 9.84
N GLN A 81 13.54 0.64 11.12
CA GLN A 81 12.70 -0.46 11.57
C GLN A 81 11.23 -0.25 11.21
N GLU A 82 10.73 0.98 11.28
CA GLU A 82 9.37 1.33 10.89
C GLU A 82 9.11 1.02 9.41
N VAL A 83 10.00 1.49 8.52
CA VAL A 83 9.91 1.21 7.08
C VAL A 83 9.98 -0.29 6.81
N LEU A 84 10.96 -1.00 7.40
CA LEU A 84 11.11 -2.44 7.23
C LEU A 84 9.89 -3.23 7.73
N ASN A 85 9.27 -2.79 8.83
CA ASN A 85 8.05 -3.39 9.34
C ASN A 85 6.89 -3.17 8.35
N TYR A 86 6.74 -1.96 7.82
CA TYR A 86 5.67 -1.66 6.86
C TYR A 86 5.82 -2.47 5.56
N LEU A 87 7.04 -2.51 5.00
CA LEU A 87 7.37 -3.34 3.84
C LEU A 87 7.01 -4.82 4.09
N ARG A 88 7.43 -5.36 5.23
CA ARG A 88 7.13 -6.74 5.62
C ARG A 88 5.62 -7.01 5.72
N VAL A 89 4.85 -6.07 6.25
CA VAL A 89 3.38 -6.19 6.32
C VAL A 89 2.80 -6.25 4.91
N LEU A 90 3.15 -5.30 4.04
CA LEU A 90 2.63 -5.25 2.67
C LEU A 90 2.95 -6.52 1.87
N GLU A 91 4.19 -7.03 1.98
CA GLU A 91 4.62 -8.25 1.29
C GLU A 91 3.91 -9.52 1.77
N ASN A 92 3.39 -9.51 3.00
CA ASN A 92 2.79 -10.69 3.63
C ASN A 92 1.29 -10.52 3.95
N LEU A 93 0.63 -9.48 3.41
CA LEU A 93 -0.79 -9.19 3.64
C LEU A 93 -1.68 -10.42 3.43
N ASP A 94 -1.47 -11.16 2.34
CA ASP A 94 -2.25 -12.37 2.01
C ASP A 94 -2.09 -13.49 3.06
N LYS A 95 -0.89 -13.61 3.64
CA LYS A 95 -0.62 -14.61 4.69
C LYS A 95 -1.21 -14.17 6.04
N LEU A 96 -1.17 -12.88 6.32
CA LEU A 96 -1.68 -12.30 7.56
C LEU A 96 -3.21 -12.44 7.66
N THR A 97 -3.91 -12.34 6.53
CA THR A 97 -5.37 -12.52 6.49
C THR A 97 -5.78 -14.00 6.58
N ARG A 98 -4.86 -14.96 6.41
CA ARG A 98 -5.13 -16.42 6.35
C ARG A 98 -6.29 -16.77 5.40
N GLY A 99 -6.46 -16.01 4.32
CA GLY A 99 -7.59 -16.15 3.40
C GLY A 99 -8.97 -15.79 3.99
N LYS A 100 -9.03 -15.24 5.21
CA LYS A 100 -10.26 -14.74 5.82
C LYS A 100 -10.54 -13.32 5.34
N ALA A 101 -11.81 -13.00 5.15
CA ALA A 101 -12.24 -11.64 4.89
C ALA A 101 -11.76 -10.73 6.04
N ILE A 102 -11.27 -9.53 5.70
CA ILE A 102 -10.92 -8.51 6.68
C ILE A 102 -12.25 -8.03 7.28
N THR A 103 -12.62 -8.58 8.43
CA THR A 103 -13.82 -8.20 9.16
C THR A 103 -13.48 -7.29 10.32
N LYS A 104 -14.42 -6.42 10.70
CA LYS A 104 -14.34 -5.71 11.98
C LYS A 104 -14.23 -6.75 13.10
N LYS A 105 -13.36 -6.51 14.09
CA LYS A 105 -13.32 -7.35 15.31
C LYS A 105 -14.71 -7.28 15.96
N PRO A 106 -15.40 -8.42 16.20
CA PRO A 106 -16.68 -8.39 16.89
C PRO A 106 -16.47 -7.78 18.28
N SER A 107 -17.35 -6.85 18.63
CA SER A 107 -17.39 -6.16 19.93
C SER A 107 -17.63 -7.14 21.07
#